data_AF-A0A921K7Y2-F1
#
_entry.id   AF-A0A921K7Y2-F1
#
_cell.length_a   1.000
_cell.length_b   1.000
_cell.length_c   1.000
_cell.angle_alpha   90.00
_cell.angle_beta   90.00
_cell.angle_gamma   90.00
#
_symmetry.space_group_name_H-M   'P 1'
#
loop_
_entity.id
_entity.type
_entity.pdbx_description
1 polymer ?
#
loop_
_entity_poly.entity_id
_entity_poly.type
_entity_poly.pdbx_seq_one_letter_code
_entity_poly.pdbx_strand_id
1 'polypeptide(L)'
;EEDDVIVLEADVLFQANSWELPENASQVIETLVEDVPQGAAVSIVGHTDSQTVLDMYDFDNQQLSENRAQAVAEALESQRADLDITSEGRGDTEPAVTEDPDDPGTYAANRRVEIRYES
;
A
#
# COMPACT_ATOMS: atom_id res chain seq x y z
N GLU A 1 -20.57 -9.04 7.13
CA GLU A 1 -19.79 -8.87 5.90
C GLU A 1 -18.36 -8.76 6.39
N GLU A 2 -17.48 -9.65 5.91
CA GLU A 2 -16.05 -9.63 6.24
C GLU A 2 -15.38 -8.87 5.10
N ASP A 3 -14.54 -7.87 5.42
CA ASP A 3 -13.74 -7.18 4.43
C ASP A 3 -12.60 -8.14 4.01
N ASP A 4 -12.49 -8.41 2.71
CA ASP A 4 -11.32 -9.09 2.17
C ASP A 4 -10.15 -8.10 2.13
N VAL A 5 -8.94 -8.59 2.45
CA VAL A 5 -7.72 -7.78 2.45
C VAL A 5 -6.62 -8.46 1.66
N ILE A 6 -6.19 -7.82 0.58
CA ILE A 6 -4.99 -8.19 -0.16
C ILE A 6 -3.84 -7.34 0.35
N VAL A 7 -2.76 -7.98 0.82
CA VAL A 7 -1.58 -7.29 1.36
C VAL A 7 -0.45 -7.32 0.34
N LEU A 8 0.07 -6.15 0.04
CA LEU A 8 1.21 -5.93 -0.84
C LEU A 8 2.39 -5.41 -0.04
N GLU A 9 3.51 -6.13 -0.08
CA GLU A 9 4.76 -5.64 0.50
C GLU A 9 5.24 -4.41 -0.30
N ALA A 10 5.40 -3.27 0.39
CA ALA A 10 5.78 -2.02 -0.26
C ALA A 10 7.18 -2.10 -0.86
N ASP A 11 8.07 -2.93 -0.34
CA ASP A 11 9.43 -3.14 -0.85
C ASP A 11 9.45 -3.87 -2.21
N VAL A 12 8.37 -4.58 -2.55
CA VAL A 12 8.20 -5.20 -3.87
C VAL A 12 7.76 -4.16 -4.89
N LEU A 13 6.94 -3.20 -4.46
CA LEU A 13 6.35 -2.18 -5.32
C LEU A 13 7.23 -0.94 -5.48
N PHE A 14 8.02 -0.60 -4.46
CA PHE A 14 8.69 0.70 -4.38
C PHE A 14 10.14 0.55 -3.95
N GLN A 15 10.97 1.46 -4.44
CA GLN A 15 12.28 1.68 -3.82
C GLN A 15 12.11 2.29 -2.43
N ALA A 16 13.15 2.16 -1.59
CA ALA A 16 13.18 2.76 -0.26
C ALA A 16 12.87 4.27 -0.34
N ASN A 17 11.93 4.73 0.50
CA ASN A 17 11.48 6.12 0.58
C ASN A 17 10.96 6.71 -0.75
N SER A 18 10.47 5.87 -1.65
CA SER A 18 9.83 6.26 -2.90
C SER A 18 8.39 5.75 -2.98
N TRP A 19 7.61 6.39 -3.84
CA TRP A 19 6.25 6.01 -4.26
C TRP A 19 6.16 5.85 -5.79
N GLU A 20 7.30 5.87 -6.49
CA GLU A 20 7.34 5.60 -7.92
C GLU A 20 7.20 4.09 -8.16
N LEU A 21 6.13 3.69 -8.84
CA LEU A 21 5.91 2.32 -9.27
C LEU A 21 6.83 1.97 -10.46
N PRO A 22 7.45 0.78 -10.49
CA PRO A 22 8.15 0.30 -11.67
C PRO A 22 7.17 0.08 -12.83
N GLU A 23 7.68 0.11 -14.07
CA GLU A 23 6.85 0.01 -15.28
C GLU A 23 5.95 -1.23 -15.34
N ASN A 24 6.36 -2.33 -14.67
CA ASN A 24 5.60 -3.58 -14.64
C ASN A 24 4.64 -3.71 -13.45
N ALA A 25 4.56 -2.72 -12.54
CA ALA A 25 3.74 -2.83 -11.34
C ALA A 25 2.25 -2.91 -11.65
N SER A 26 1.75 -2.12 -12.61
CA SER A 26 0.32 -2.07 -12.93
C SER A 26 -0.25 -3.44 -13.33
N GLN A 27 0.52 -4.25 -14.06
CA GLN A 27 0.12 -5.61 -14.47
C GLN A 27 0.05 -6.58 -13.28
N VAL A 28 1.01 -6.45 -12.34
CA VAL A 28 1.02 -7.26 -11.12
C VAL A 28 -0.17 -6.89 -10.24
N ILE A 29 -0.41 -5.59 -10.04
CA ILE A 29 -1.51 -5.07 -9.24
C ILE A 29 -2.86 -5.47 -9.85
N GLU A 30 -3.03 -5.37 -11.18
CA GLU A 30 -4.24 -5.83 -11.88
C GLU A 30 -4.51 -7.33 -11.65
N THR A 31 -3.48 -8.16 -11.76
CA THR A 31 -3.62 -9.61 -11.53
C THR A 31 -4.10 -9.92 -10.12
N LEU A 32 -3.65 -9.15 -9.13
CA LEU A 32 -4.03 -9.36 -7.74
C LEU A 32 -5.50 -9.01 -7.46
N VAL A 33 -6.05 -8.07 -8.20
CA VAL A 33 -7.45 -7.65 -8.04
C VAL A 33 -8.39 -8.29 -9.06
N GLU A 34 -7.93 -9.30 -9.81
CA GLU A 34 -8.74 -9.90 -10.89
C GLU A 34 -10.07 -10.47 -10.40
N ASP A 35 -10.08 -10.98 -9.17
CA ASP A 35 -11.26 -11.56 -8.53
C ASP A 35 -12.13 -10.52 -7.78
N VAL A 36 -11.69 -9.26 -7.70
CA VAL A 36 -12.48 -8.20 -7.06
C VAL A 36 -13.76 -7.95 -7.86
N PRO A 37 -14.95 -8.04 -7.25
CA PRO A 37 -16.22 -7.90 -7.95
C PRO A 37 -16.33 -6.59 -8.73
N GLN A 38 -17.01 -6.64 -9.87
CA GLN A 38 -17.26 -5.45 -10.67
C GLN A 38 -18.09 -4.42 -9.88
N GLY A 39 -17.63 -3.17 -9.82
CA GLY A 39 -18.33 -2.12 -9.07
C GLY A 39 -18.14 -2.18 -7.56
N ALA A 40 -17.22 -3.00 -7.06
CA ALA A 40 -16.90 -3.03 -5.63
C ALA A 40 -16.31 -1.70 -5.14
N ALA A 41 -16.63 -1.35 -3.91
CA ALA A 41 -15.92 -0.30 -3.18
C ALA A 41 -14.57 -0.86 -2.72
N VAL A 42 -13.49 -0.15 -3.07
CA VAL A 42 -12.12 -0.56 -2.78
C VAL A 42 -11.43 0.54 -1.99
N SER A 43 -10.82 0.17 -0.87
CA SER A 43 -10.01 1.07 -0.04
C SER A 43 -8.55 0.63 -0.07
N ILE A 44 -7.67 1.55 -0.44
CA ILE A 44 -6.23 1.32 -0.53
C ILE A 44 -5.57 2.04 0.63
N VAL A 45 -4.92 1.30 1.53
CA VAL A 45 -4.33 1.84 2.76
C VAL A 45 -2.83 1.62 2.74
N GLY A 46 -2.06 2.71 2.74
CA GLY A 46 -0.61 2.67 2.81
C GLY A 46 -0.11 2.67 4.26
N HIS A 47 0.96 1.92 4.52
CA HIS A 47 1.65 1.86 5.81
C HIS A 47 3.17 1.93 5.66
N THR A 48 3.84 2.42 6.69
CA THR A 48 5.29 2.37 6.85
C THR A 48 5.67 1.58 8.10
N ASP A 49 6.96 1.33 8.26
CA ASP A 49 7.52 1.00 9.56
C ASP A 49 7.82 2.27 10.39
N SER A 50 8.31 2.11 11.62
CA SER A 50 8.61 3.23 12.52
C SER A 50 9.89 4.01 12.21
N GLN A 51 10.67 3.64 11.18
CA GLN A 51 11.90 4.36 10.84
C GLN A 51 11.54 5.75 10.30
N THR A 52 12.07 6.79 10.93
CA THR A 52 11.83 8.19 10.54
C THR A 52 12.48 8.49 9.19
N VAL A 53 11.69 9.00 8.25
CA VAL A 53 12.18 9.49 6.95
C VAL A 53 12.59 10.98 6.96
N LEU A 54 12.06 11.76 7.91
CA LEU A 54 12.28 13.22 8.01
C LEU A 54 13.75 13.64 8.20
N ASP A 55 14.60 12.75 8.74
CA ASP A 55 16.01 13.07 8.95
C ASP A 55 16.78 13.18 7.61
N MET A 56 16.21 12.67 6.52
CA MET A 56 16.83 12.64 5.18
C MET A 56 15.94 13.22 4.07
N TYR A 57 14.64 13.38 4.30
CA TYR A 57 13.66 13.80 3.29
C TYR A 57 12.70 14.86 3.85
N ASP A 58 12.11 15.67 2.96
CA ASP A 58 11.16 16.74 3.31
C ASP A 58 9.71 16.23 3.43
N PHE A 59 9.53 14.93 3.71
CA PHE A 59 8.24 14.29 3.95
C PHE A 59 8.35 13.33 5.13
N ASP A 60 7.22 13.03 5.76
CA ASP A 60 7.11 12.09 6.88
C ASP A 60 6.49 10.75 6.45
N ASN A 61 6.40 9.82 7.40
CA ASN A 61 5.81 8.50 7.17
C ASN A 61 4.33 8.59 6.76
N GLN A 62 3.61 9.59 7.25
CA GLN A 62 2.24 9.86 6.85
C GLN A 62 2.19 10.18 5.35
N GLN A 63 2.92 11.20 4.89
CA GLN A 63 2.96 11.58 3.48
C GLN A 63 3.50 10.46 2.58
N LEU A 64 4.52 9.70 3.03
CA LEU A 64 5.04 8.58 2.26
C LEU A 64 3.97 7.50 2.06
N SER A 65 3.23 7.16 3.12
CA SER A 65 2.16 6.16 3.07
C SER A 65 0.99 6.59 2.19
N GLU A 66 0.58 7.86 2.26
CA GLU A 66 -0.47 8.44 1.42
C GLU A 66 -0.09 8.39 -0.07
N ASN A 67 1.12 8.84 -0.41
CA ASN A 67 1.59 8.84 -1.80
C ASN A 67 1.69 7.42 -2.38
N ARG A 68 2.11 6.43 -1.57
CA ARG A 68 2.15 5.02 -2.00
C ARG A 68 0.77 4.45 -2.24
N ALA A 69 -0.19 4.73 -1.34
CA ALA A 69 -1.57 4.32 -1.54
C ALA A 69 -2.18 4.95 -2.80
N GLN A 70 -1.93 6.25 -3.01
CA GLN A 70 -2.37 6.96 -4.20
C GLN A 70 -1.75 6.38 -5.49
N ALA A 71 -0.45 6.06 -5.50
CA ALA A 71 0.18 5.46 -6.68
C ALA A 71 -0.46 4.11 -7.08
N VAL A 72 -0.80 3.28 -6.09
CA VAL A 72 -1.52 2.02 -6.33
C VAL A 72 -2.94 2.28 -6.80
N ALA A 73 -3.63 3.29 -6.25
CA ALA A 73 -4.96 3.70 -6.70
C ALA A 73 -4.96 4.11 -8.18
N GLU A 74 -4.06 5.00 -8.58
CA GLU A 74 -3.94 5.46 -9.97
C GLU A 74 -3.60 4.31 -10.93
N ALA A 75 -2.74 3.38 -10.50
CA ALA A 75 -2.44 2.18 -11.28
C ALA A 75 -3.68 1.30 -11.47
N LEU A 76 -4.49 1.11 -10.42
CA LEU A 76 -5.73 0.34 -10.49
C LEU A 76 -6.80 1.00 -11.32
N GLU A 77 -7.05 2.30 -11.16
CA GLU A 77 -8.04 3.06 -11.94
C GLU A 77 -7.78 2.95 -13.45
N SER A 78 -6.50 2.89 -13.85
CA SER A 78 -6.12 2.75 -15.26
C SER A 78 -6.54 1.41 -15.89
N GLN A 79 -6.69 0.35 -15.08
CA GLN A 79 -7.01 -1.02 -15.53
C GLN A 79 -8.45 -1.44 -15.15
N ARG A 80 -8.97 -0.93 -14.03
CA ARG A 80 -10.23 -1.30 -13.37
C ARG A 80 -11.08 -0.06 -13.06
N ALA A 81 -11.39 0.70 -14.12
CA ALA A 81 -12.26 1.89 -14.03
C ALA A 81 -13.70 1.58 -13.56
N ASP A 82 -14.06 0.31 -13.40
CA ASP A 82 -15.32 -0.13 -12.82
C ASP A 82 -15.36 -0.07 -11.28
N LEU A 83 -14.21 -0.06 -10.61
CA LEU A 83 -14.11 -0.05 -9.15
C LEU A 83 -14.33 1.37 -8.59
N ASP A 84 -14.93 1.46 -7.41
CA ASP A 84 -15.04 2.71 -6.65
C ASP A 84 -13.88 2.79 -5.66
N ILE A 85 -12.77 3.42 -6.08
CA ILE A 85 -11.48 3.38 -5.38
C ILE A 85 -11.31 4.61 -4.48
N THR A 86 -10.88 4.36 -3.24
CA THR A 86 -10.40 5.38 -2.30
C THR A 86 -8.99 5.03 -1.83
N SER A 87 -8.21 6.04 -1.43
CA SER A 87 -6.88 5.82 -0.87
C SER A 87 -6.64 6.67 0.37
N GLU A 88 -5.91 6.11 1.33
CA GLU A 88 -5.45 6.80 2.53
C GLU A 88 -4.09 6.25 2.99
N GLY A 89 -3.36 7.05 3.77
CA GLY A 89 -2.14 6.61 4.44
C GLY A 89 -2.33 6.57 5.95
N ARG A 90 -1.70 5.61 6.62
CA ARG A 90 -1.70 5.46 8.08
C ARG A 90 -0.32 5.61 8.70
N GLY A 91 0.70 5.94 7.90
CA GLY A 91 2.10 6.00 8.34
C GLY A 91 2.49 4.74 9.11
N ASP A 92 3.12 4.94 10.25
CA ASP A 92 3.58 3.91 11.19
C ASP A 92 2.60 3.65 12.34
N THR A 93 1.38 4.20 12.27
CA THR A 93 0.43 4.19 13.40
C THR A 93 -0.34 2.87 13.55
N GLU A 94 -0.37 2.04 12.51
CA GLU A 94 -1.07 0.75 12.46
C GLU A 94 -0.12 -0.38 12.03
N PRO A 95 0.81 -0.79 12.89
CA PRO A 95 1.75 -1.87 12.60
C PRO A 95 1.00 -3.21 12.50
N ALA A 96 1.31 -4.00 11.47
CA ALA A 96 0.82 -5.37 11.33
C ALA A 96 1.49 -6.31 12.34
N VAL A 97 2.76 -6.04 12.66
CA VAL A 97 3.54 -6.79 13.65
C VAL A 97 4.34 -5.85 14.54
N THR A 98 4.63 -6.29 15.76
CA THR A 98 5.57 -5.58 16.64
C THR A 98 6.96 -5.61 16.03
N GLU A 99 7.59 -4.45 15.94
CA GLU A 99 8.93 -4.33 15.39
C GLU A 99 10.00 -4.79 16.38
N ASP A 100 10.98 -5.53 15.86
CA ASP A 100 12.13 -6.03 16.62
C ASP A 100 13.43 -5.64 15.87
N PRO A 101 14.32 -4.81 16.44
CA PRO A 101 15.59 -4.43 15.83
C PRO A 101 16.50 -5.61 15.44
N ASP A 102 16.33 -6.77 16.09
CA ASP A 102 17.09 -7.99 15.80
C ASP A 102 16.44 -8.83 14.67
N ASP A 103 15.22 -8.49 14.23
CA ASP A 103 14.50 -9.11 13.12
C ASP A 103 14.02 -8.07 12.08
N PRO A 104 14.85 -7.73 11.08
CA PRO A 104 14.49 -6.77 10.03
C PRO A 104 13.21 -7.11 9.26
N GLY A 105 12.76 -8.38 9.30
CA GLY A 105 11.52 -8.81 8.67
C GLY A 105 10.27 -8.17 9.28
N THR A 106 10.30 -7.80 10.57
CA THR A 106 9.15 -7.14 11.22
C THR A 106 8.89 -5.74 10.66
N TYR A 107 9.95 -5.00 10.32
CA TYR A 107 9.84 -3.69 9.67
C TYR A 107 9.30 -3.85 8.25
N ALA A 108 9.82 -4.83 7.50
CA ALA A 108 9.34 -5.13 6.14
C ALA A 108 7.85 -5.47 6.10
N ALA A 109 7.37 -6.26 7.06
CA ALA A 109 5.94 -6.58 7.18
C ALA A 109 5.06 -5.35 7.46
N ASN A 110 5.59 -4.31 8.14
CA ASN A 110 4.85 -3.07 8.37
C ASN A 110 4.84 -2.14 7.15
N ARG A 111 5.88 -2.17 6.31
CA ARG A 111 5.94 -1.48 5.01
C ARG A 111 5.04 -2.21 4.00
N ARG A 112 3.76 -1.88 3.99
CA ARG A 112 2.76 -2.55 3.15
C ARG A 112 1.72 -1.58 2.57
N VAL A 113 1.06 -2.02 1.52
CA VAL A 113 -0.18 -1.43 1.02
C VAL A 113 -1.26 -2.49 1.11
N GLU A 114 -2.39 -2.16 1.72
CA GLU A 114 -3.55 -3.04 1.82
C GLU A 114 -4.60 -2.61 0.80
N ILE A 115 -5.15 -3.56 0.05
CA ILE A 115 -6.31 -3.36 -0.82
C ILE A 115 -7.47 -4.08 -0.16
N ARG A 116 -8.43 -3.31 0.33
CA ARG A 116 -9.60 -3.80 1.08
C ARG A 116 -10.86 -3.66 0.25
N TYR A 117 -11.71 -4.67 0.23
CA TYR A 117 -12.99 -4.63 -0.49
C TYR A 117 -14.03 -5.53 0.16
N GLU A 118 -15.31 -5.22 -0.06
CA GLU A 118 -16.42 -6.08 0.33
C GLU A 118 -16.68 -7.13 -0.75
N SER A 119 -16.74 -8.40 -0.36
CA SER A 119 -17.02 -9.55 -1.24
C SER A 119 -18.47 -10.03 -1.18
#